data_AF-A0A3B0XFW0-F1
#
_entry.id   AF-A0A3B0XFW0-F1
#
_cell.length_a   1.000
_cell.length_b   1.000
_cell.length_c   1.000
_cell.angle_alpha   90.00
_cell.angle_beta   90.00
_cell.angle_gamma   90.00
#
_symmetry.space_group_name_H-M   'P 1'
#
loop_
_entity.id
_entity.type
_entity.pdbx_description
1 polymer ?
#
loop_
_entity_poly.entity_id
_entity_poly.type
_entity_poly.pdbx_seq_one_letter_code
_entity_poly.pdbx_strand_id
1 'polypeptide(L)'
;MSRLTVDEIFESYVHRYSQGCVHRQSNTPFAGRPGHHYFVNGRVSNEHLAQITSRSSDAEAVLIKMNDACIVSIGNTGVATAQITVPPQDQGIEEYRWIAHTHPLEQENRYQGVARGPTTHDYAALNQLDARGWRQNESLVIVCRSARVVDVVRFESESPLFQEGRAHFVHLL
;
A
#
# COMPACT_ATOMS: atom_id res chain seq x y z
N MET A 1 6.50 -23.18 12.49
CA MET A 1 5.20 -23.02 11.80
C MET A 1 5.46 -23.09 10.30
N SER A 2 4.49 -23.51 9.48
CA SER A 2 4.64 -23.52 8.02
C SER A 2 4.24 -22.17 7.45
N ARG A 3 4.98 -21.67 6.46
CA ARG A 3 4.66 -20.46 5.69
C ARG A 3 3.34 -20.64 4.94
N LEU A 4 2.45 -19.65 5.00
CA LEU A 4 1.24 -19.63 4.18
C LEU A 4 1.58 -19.53 2.68
N THR A 5 0.90 -20.34 1.89
CA THR A 5 0.84 -20.25 0.43
C THR A 5 0.07 -19.01 -0.02
N VAL A 6 0.26 -18.61 -1.28
CA VAL A 6 -0.48 -17.48 -1.87
C VAL A 6 -2.00 -17.70 -1.82
N ASP A 7 -2.45 -18.94 -2.00
CA ASP A 7 -3.87 -19.28 -2.00
C ASP A 7 -4.47 -19.16 -0.60
N GLU A 8 -3.76 -19.59 0.45
CA GLU A 8 -4.20 -19.40 1.84
C GLU A 8 -4.26 -17.92 2.23
N ILE A 9 -3.30 -17.10 1.77
CA ILE A 9 -3.35 -15.64 1.99
C ILE A 9 -4.54 -15.04 1.26
N PHE A 10 -4.82 -15.46 0.03
CA PHE A 10 -5.98 -15.03 -0.75
C PHE A 10 -7.29 -15.37 -0.02
N GLU A 11 -7.45 -16.61 0.44
CA GLU A 11 -8.63 -17.05 1.18
C GLU A 11 -8.82 -16.26 2.48
N SER A 12 -7.75 -16.02 3.23
CA SER A 12 -7.77 -15.18 4.44
C SER A 12 -8.31 -13.76 4.15
N TYR A 13 -7.88 -13.15 3.03
CA TYR A 13 -8.42 -11.87 2.57
C TYR A 13 -9.89 -11.97 2.18
N VAL A 14 -10.30 -12.98 1.41
CA VAL A 14 -11.72 -13.19 1.02
C VAL A 14 -12.63 -13.43 2.22
N HIS A 15 -12.12 -14.01 3.31
CA HIS A 15 -12.88 -14.19 4.54
C HIS A 15 -12.99 -12.89 5.35
N ARG A 16 -11.91 -12.09 5.37
CA ARG A 16 -11.84 -10.87 6.19
C ARG A 16 -12.52 -9.67 5.54
N TYR A 17 -12.51 -9.63 4.21
CA TYR A 17 -13.18 -8.62 3.40
C TYR A 17 -14.39 -9.25 2.71
N SER A 18 -15.45 -8.49 2.44
CA SER A 18 -16.63 -9.05 1.78
C SER A 18 -16.27 -9.71 0.44
N GLN A 19 -16.86 -10.88 0.18
CA GLN A 19 -16.78 -11.54 -1.12
C GLN A 19 -17.17 -10.54 -2.21
N GLY A 20 -16.21 -10.16 -3.06
CA GLY A 20 -16.38 -9.13 -4.09
C GLY A 20 -15.40 -7.97 -4.01
N CYS A 21 -14.70 -7.78 -2.88
CA CYS A 21 -13.66 -6.75 -2.74
C CYS A 21 -12.23 -7.29 -2.95
N VAL A 22 -12.07 -8.61 -3.07
CA VAL A 22 -10.78 -9.28 -3.25
C VAL A 22 -10.79 -10.04 -4.57
N HIS A 23 -9.77 -9.82 -5.40
CA HIS A 23 -9.71 -10.29 -6.79
C HIS A 23 -8.36 -10.93 -7.08
N ARG A 24 -8.33 -11.90 -8.00
CA ARG A 24 -7.10 -12.34 -8.65
C ARG A 24 -6.90 -11.56 -9.94
N GLN A 25 -5.67 -11.16 -10.19
CA GLN A 25 -5.31 -10.36 -11.35
C GLN A 25 -4.12 -10.97 -12.08
N SER A 26 -4.37 -11.44 -13.30
CA SER A 26 -3.36 -12.09 -14.15
C SER A 26 -2.54 -11.11 -14.99
N ASN A 27 -3.09 -9.93 -15.27
CA ASN A 27 -2.47 -8.94 -16.15
C ASN A 27 -2.14 -7.65 -15.40
N THR A 28 -0.93 -7.14 -15.59
CA THR A 28 -0.47 -5.87 -15.03
C THR A 28 0.08 -4.99 -16.16
N PRO A 29 -0.28 -3.69 -16.25
CA PRO A 29 -1.20 -2.95 -15.38
C PRO A 29 -2.69 -3.28 -15.63
N PHE A 30 -3.55 -2.92 -14.67
CA PHE A 30 -5.00 -3.10 -14.73
C PHE A 30 -5.73 -1.84 -14.24
N ALA A 31 -7.05 -1.78 -14.45
CA ALA A 31 -7.93 -0.75 -13.88
C ALA A 31 -8.57 -1.29 -12.60
N GLY A 32 -8.18 -0.74 -11.46
CA GLY A 32 -8.65 -1.14 -10.14
C GLY A 32 -9.90 -0.37 -9.72
N ARG A 33 -10.69 -0.97 -8.83
CA ARG A 33 -11.85 -0.34 -8.19
C ARG A 33 -11.44 0.17 -6.81
N PRO A 34 -11.78 1.42 -6.44
CA PRO A 34 -11.55 1.94 -5.09
C PRO A 34 -12.12 1.00 -4.02
N GLY A 35 -11.34 0.72 -2.97
CA GLY A 35 -11.70 -0.16 -1.85
C GLY A 35 -11.47 -1.65 -2.11
N HIS A 36 -10.82 -2.01 -3.22
CA HIS A 36 -10.58 -3.40 -3.60
C HIS A 36 -9.10 -3.80 -3.49
N HIS A 37 -8.88 -5.10 -3.29
CA HIS A 37 -7.58 -5.74 -3.20
C HIS A 37 -7.38 -6.72 -4.35
N TYR A 38 -6.21 -6.68 -4.98
CA TYR A 38 -5.87 -7.47 -6.16
C TYR A 38 -4.63 -8.30 -5.90
N PHE A 39 -4.78 -9.62 -5.87
CA PHE A 39 -3.68 -10.57 -5.84
C PHE A 39 -3.11 -10.68 -7.25
N VAL A 40 -1.94 -10.10 -7.45
CA VAL A 40 -1.31 -9.98 -8.74
C VAL A 40 -0.34 -11.14 -8.95
N ASN A 41 -0.45 -11.80 -10.11
CA ASN A 41 0.55 -12.78 -10.51
C ASN A 41 1.80 -12.09 -11.08
N GLY A 42 2.98 -12.45 -10.58
CA GLY A 42 4.26 -11.92 -11.05
C GLY A 42 4.72 -10.64 -10.32
N ARG A 43 5.70 -9.96 -10.93
CA ARG A 43 6.33 -8.76 -10.34
C ARG A 43 5.57 -7.48 -10.72
N VAL A 44 5.36 -6.61 -9.75
CA VAL A 44 4.79 -5.27 -9.95
C VAL A 44 5.92 -4.24 -9.86
N SER A 45 6.13 -3.45 -10.92
CA SER A 45 7.11 -2.35 -10.94
C SER A 45 6.47 -1.01 -10.54
N ASN A 46 7.28 0.02 -10.38
CA ASN A 46 6.80 1.36 -10.07
C ASN A 46 5.96 1.95 -11.23
N GLU A 47 6.35 1.67 -12.47
CA GLU A 47 5.61 2.06 -13.68
C GLU A 47 4.26 1.35 -13.75
N HIS A 48 4.21 0.07 -13.39
CA HIS A 48 2.94 -0.66 -13.28
C HIS A 48 2.01 0.01 -12.27
N LEU A 49 2.52 0.42 -11.10
CA LEU A 49 1.72 1.12 -10.09
C LEU A 49 1.23 2.47 -10.60
N ALA A 50 2.08 3.30 -11.21
CA ALA A 50 1.67 4.57 -11.80
C ALA A 50 0.57 4.40 -12.86
N GLN A 51 0.67 3.37 -13.69
CA GLN A 51 -0.34 3.03 -14.69
C GLN A 51 -1.64 2.53 -14.06
N ILE A 52 -1.57 1.71 -13.00
CA ILE A 52 -2.77 1.26 -12.25
C ILE A 52 -3.48 2.46 -11.64
N THR A 53 -2.75 3.36 -10.98
CA THR A 53 -3.29 4.60 -10.40
C THR A 53 -4.07 5.41 -11.42
N SER A 54 -3.44 5.72 -12.57
CA SER A 54 -4.08 6.48 -13.64
C SER A 54 -5.31 5.77 -14.23
N ARG A 55 -5.23 4.45 -14.44
CA ARG A 55 -6.36 3.63 -14.93
C ARG A 55 -7.48 3.46 -13.91
N SER A 56 -7.21 3.73 -12.63
CA SER A 56 -8.16 3.64 -11.52
C SER A 56 -8.71 5.01 -11.13
N SER A 57 -8.87 5.91 -12.11
CA SER A 57 -9.36 7.27 -11.91
C SER A 57 -8.49 8.09 -10.96
N ASP A 58 -7.18 7.92 -11.05
CA ASP A 58 -6.18 8.53 -10.16
C ASP A 58 -6.43 8.22 -8.67
N ALA A 59 -6.95 7.02 -8.38
CA ALA A 59 -6.97 6.49 -7.03
C ALA A 59 -5.58 6.00 -6.62
N GLU A 60 -5.18 6.28 -5.39
CA GLU A 60 -3.92 5.78 -4.84
C GLU A 60 -3.89 4.24 -4.83
N ALA A 61 -2.78 3.66 -5.28
CA ALA A 61 -2.53 2.23 -5.26
C ALA A 61 -1.39 1.92 -4.29
N VAL A 62 -1.53 0.85 -3.50
CA VAL A 62 -0.53 0.38 -2.54
C VAL A 62 -0.11 -1.04 -2.89
N LEU A 63 1.20 -1.26 -3.05
CA LEU A 63 1.78 -2.59 -3.20
C LEU A 63 2.26 -3.12 -1.86
N ILE A 64 1.70 -4.26 -1.47
CA ILE A 64 2.10 -5.05 -0.31
C ILE A 64 2.59 -6.40 -0.80
N LYS A 65 3.71 -6.88 -0.27
CA LYS A 65 4.16 -8.26 -0.43
C LYS A 65 4.03 -8.99 0.88
N MET A 66 3.47 -10.19 0.83
CA MET A 66 3.36 -11.09 1.97
C MET A 66 3.78 -12.46 1.52
N ASN A 67 4.82 -13.03 2.13
CA ASN A 67 5.47 -14.22 1.60
C ASN A 67 5.77 -14.02 0.09
N ASP A 68 5.27 -14.91 -0.77
CA ASP A 68 5.43 -14.81 -2.23
C ASP A 68 4.26 -14.09 -2.92
N ALA A 69 3.23 -13.66 -2.17
CA ALA A 69 2.07 -12.96 -2.70
C ALA A 69 2.35 -11.47 -2.93
N CYS A 70 1.95 -10.96 -4.10
CA CYS A 70 1.91 -9.53 -4.39
C CYS A 70 0.45 -9.05 -4.39
N ILE A 71 0.14 -8.06 -3.56
CA ILE A 71 -1.20 -7.53 -3.37
C ILE A 71 -1.18 -6.05 -3.70
N VAL A 72 -2.00 -5.62 -4.65
CA VAL A 72 -2.25 -4.21 -4.95
C VAL A 72 -3.60 -3.81 -4.37
N SER A 73 -3.61 -2.86 -3.45
CA SER A 73 -4.83 -2.31 -2.84
C SER A 73 -5.12 -0.93 -3.40
N ILE A 74 -6.38 -0.66 -3.76
CA ILE A 74 -6.79 0.63 -4.34
C ILE A 74 -7.57 1.41 -3.28
N GLY A 75 -7.13 2.60 -2.93
CA GLY A 75 -7.78 3.43 -1.91
C GLY A 75 -9.14 3.96 -2.34
N ASN A 76 -10.07 4.13 -1.39
CA ASN A 76 -11.38 4.76 -1.65
C ASN A 76 -11.31 6.27 -1.93
N THR A 77 -10.36 6.98 -1.34
CA THR A 77 -10.18 8.45 -1.45
C THR A 77 -8.82 8.85 -0.87
N GLY A 78 -7.82 9.21 -1.69
CA GLY A 78 -6.60 9.94 -1.28
C GLY A 78 -5.83 9.48 -0.02
N VAL A 79 -6.07 8.25 0.45
CA VAL A 79 -5.46 7.65 1.64
C VAL A 79 -5.51 6.12 1.49
N ALA A 80 -4.88 5.56 0.47
CA ALA A 80 -4.79 4.11 0.31
C ALA A 80 -3.98 3.45 1.44
N THR A 81 -3.07 4.20 2.07
CA THR A 81 -2.20 3.73 3.15
C THR A 81 -2.95 3.42 4.45
N ALA A 82 -4.10 4.05 4.70
CA ALA A 82 -4.94 3.75 5.86
C ALA A 82 -5.78 2.46 5.73
N GLN A 83 -5.87 1.88 4.52
CA GLN A 83 -6.66 0.67 4.25
C GLN A 83 -5.81 -0.62 4.25
N ILE A 84 -4.54 -0.50 4.61
CA ILE A 84 -3.63 -1.64 4.73
C ILE A 84 -4.09 -2.52 5.89
N THR A 85 -4.72 -3.67 5.59
CA THR A 85 -4.91 -4.70 6.60
C THR A 85 -3.60 -5.43 6.81
N VAL A 86 -3.09 -5.28 8.02
CA VAL A 86 -1.94 -6.03 8.50
C VAL A 86 -2.45 -7.34 9.09
N PRO A 87 -2.08 -8.49 8.52
CA PRO A 87 -2.45 -9.76 9.13
C PRO A 87 -1.71 -9.98 10.45
N PRO A 88 -2.28 -10.75 11.39
CA PRO A 88 -1.60 -11.16 12.62
C PRO A 88 -0.32 -11.97 12.32
N GLN A 89 0.73 -11.80 13.14
CA GLN A 89 2.02 -12.47 12.94
C GLN A 89 1.96 -13.99 13.14
N ASP A 90 1.03 -14.47 13.95
CA ASP A 90 0.84 -15.87 14.28
C ASP A 90 0.18 -16.71 13.16
N GLN A 91 -0.27 -16.06 12.07
CA GLN A 91 -0.93 -16.76 10.96
C GLN A 91 0.02 -17.47 9.98
N GLY A 92 1.33 -17.55 10.26
CA GLY A 92 2.29 -18.21 9.35
C GLY A 92 2.75 -17.33 8.19
N ILE A 93 2.63 -16.01 8.35
CA ILE A 93 3.26 -15.05 7.44
C ILE A 93 4.66 -14.80 7.98
N GLU A 94 5.66 -15.19 7.21
CA GLU A 94 7.06 -15.06 7.61
C GLU A 94 7.66 -13.74 7.11
N GLU A 95 7.07 -13.19 6.04
CA GLU A 95 7.55 -12.01 5.38
C GLU A 95 6.41 -11.06 5.08
N TYR A 96 6.53 -9.80 5.51
CA TYR A 96 5.65 -8.71 5.15
C TYR A 96 6.51 -7.53 4.68
N ARG A 97 6.26 -7.03 3.47
CA ARG A 97 6.91 -5.83 2.95
C ARG A 97 5.85 -4.91 2.37
N TRP A 98 5.67 -3.75 2.99
CA TRP A 98 5.00 -2.65 2.29
C TRP A 98 6.03 -1.99 1.41
N ILE A 99 5.85 -2.06 0.08
CA ILE A 99 6.89 -1.66 -0.87
C ILE A 99 6.66 -0.26 -1.40
N ALA A 100 5.42 0.05 -1.79
CA ALA A 100 5.14 1.30 -2.47
C ALA A 100 3.69 1.73 -2.31
N HIS A 101 3.46 3.03 -2.31
CA HIS A 101 2.15 3.60 -2.57
C HIS A 101 2.28 4.79 -3.53
N THR A 102 1.23 5.10 -4.28
CA THR A 102 1.28 6.17 -5.29
C THR A 102 0.62 7.46 -4.82
N HIS A 103 1.21 8.62 -5.11
CA HIS A 103 0.55 9.93 -5.03
C HIS A 103 0.29 10.50 -6.43
N PRO A 104 -0.96 10.58 -6.91
CA PRO A 104 -1.30 11.15 -8.21
C PRO A 104 -1.30 12.68 -8.16
N LEU A 105 -0.66 13.32 -9.14
CA LEU A 105 -0.55 14.79 -9.22
C LEU A 105 -1.73 15.49 -9.92
N GLU A 106 -2.63 14.78 -10.60
CA GLU A 106 -3.59 15.37 -11.57
C GLU A 106 -4.93 15.87 -11.02
N GLN A 107 -5.06 16.16 -9.73
CA GLN A 107 -6.18 17.00 -9.25
C GLN A 107 -5.84 18.50 -9.38
N GLU A 108 -5.51 18.93 -10.60
CA GLU A 108 -4.90 20.23 -10.93
C GLU A 108 -5.77 21.47 -10.61
N ASN A 109 -7.00 21.32 -10.11
CA ASN A 109 -7.84 22.46 -9.70
C ASN A 109 -8.10 22.57 -8.19
N ARG A 110 -7.49 21.73 -7.33
CA ARG A 110 -7.71 21.80 -5.86
C ARG A 110 -6.45 21.85 -4.99
N TYR A 111 -5.25 21.56 -5.49
CA TYR A 111 -4.10 21.34 -4.62
C TYR A 111 -2.81 22.03 -5.09
N GLN A 112 -2.64 23.29 -4.71
CA GLN A 112 -1.30 23.80 -4.38
C GLN A 112 -0.83 23.07 -3.12
N GLY A 113 -0.29 21.85 -3.24
CA GLY A 113 0.18 21.12 -2.04
C GLY A 113 0.27 19.60 -2.11
N VAL A 114 0.34 18.97 -3.29
CA VAL A 114 0.59 17.51 -3.35
C VAL A 114 1.98 17.23 -2.77
N ALA A 115 2.02 16.45 -1.70
CA ALA A 115 3.26 16.06 -1.04
C ALA A 115 4.11 15.22 -2.00
N ARG A 116 5.28 15.73 -2.36
CA ARG A 116 6.29 15.01 -3.17
C ARG A 116 7.09 14.00 -2.35
N GLY A 117 6.56 13.57 -1.22
CA GLY A 117 7.24 12.74 -0.23
C GLY A 117 6.23 12.15 0.76
N PRO A 118 6.72 11.43 1.78
CA PRO A 118 5.85 10.77 2.74
C PRO A 118 5.05 11.78 3.55
N THR A 119 3.79 11.45 3.78
CA THR A 119 2.83 12.21 4.57
C THR A 119 2.72 11.66 5.99
N THR A 120 2.05 12.39 6.88
CA THR A 120 1.71 11.92 8.23
C THR A 120 0.89 10.62 8.20
N HIS A 121 0.05 10.40 7.19
CA HIS A 121 -0.72 9.15 7.04
C HIS A 121 0.19 7.96 6.71
N ASP A 122 1.22 8.19 5.89
CA ASP A 122 2.17 7.15 5.54
C ASP A 122 2.95 6.72 6.78
N TYR A 123 3.42 7.69 7.56
CA TYR A 123 4.06 7.42 8.85
C TYR A 123 3.13 6.75 9.86
N ALA A 124 1.84 7.12 9.92
CA ALA A 124 0.86 6.47 10.79
C ALA A 124 0.66 4.99 10.40
N ALA A 125 0.55 4.69 9.10
CA ALA A 125 0.47 3.32 8.61
C ALA A 125 1.75 2.52 8.91
N LEU A 126 2.94 3.14 8.79
CA LEU A 126 4.18 2.50 9.20
C LEU A 126 4.20 2.19 10.70
N ASN A 127 3.73 3.12 11.53
CA ASN A 127 3.66 2.94 12.98
C ASN A 127 2.76 1.76 13.38
N GLN A 128 1.64 1.58 12.70
CA GLN A 128 0.75 0.44 12.93
C GLN A 128 1.42 -0.89 12.57
N LEU A 129 2.27 -0.91 11.54
CA LEU A 129 3.04 -2.09 11.15
C LEU A 129 4.11 -2.44 12.19
N ASP A 130 4.88 -1.43 12.61
CA ASP A 130 5.94 -1.62 13.61
C ASP A 130 5.37 -2.05 14.97
N ALA A 131 4.25 -1.45 15.40
CA ALA A 131 3.55 -1.83 16.63
C ALA A 131 3.07 -3.29 16.63
N ARG A 132 2.86 -3.87 15.44
CA ARG A 132 2.51 -5.30 15.28
C ARG A 132 3.73 -6.20 15.10
N GLY A 133 4.94 -5.66 15.27
CA GLY A 133 6.20 -6.38 15.15
C GLY A 133 6.67 -6.62 13.73
N TRP A 134 5.99 -6.06 12.72
CA TRP A 134 6.37 -6.25 11.32
C TRP A 134 7.52 -5.32 10.95
N ARG A 135 8.66 -5.92 10.58
CA ARG A 135 9.81 -5.17 10.08
C ARG A 135 9.58 -4.74 8.64
N GLN A 136 9.94 -3.50 8.34
CA GLN A 136 9.93 -2.97 6.99
C GLN A 136 11.33 -3.02 6.40
N ASN A 137 11.43 -3.54 5.18
CA ASN A 137 12.71 -3.62 4.47
C ASN A 137 12.84 -2.57 3.36
N GLU A 138 11.73 -1.99 2.87
CA GLU A 138 11.74 -0.98 1.79
C GLU A 138 10.36 -0.30 1.69
N SER A 139 10.22 0.97 2.09
CA SER A 139 8.96 1.74 1.95
C SER A 139 9.15 2.92 0.99
N LEU A 140 8.30 3.01 -0.04
CA LEU A 140 8.40 4.00 -1.12
C LEU A 140 7.11 4.82 -1.28
N VAL A 141 7.27 6.10 -1.58
CA VAL A 141 6.24 6.96 -2.18
C VAL A 141 6.57 7.09 -3.67
N ILE A 142 5.64 6.69 -4.54
CA ILE A 142 5.78 6.86 -5.99
C ILE A 142 4.91 8.04 -6.41
N VAL A 143 5.54 9.16 -6.75
CA VAL A 143 4.83 10.34 -7.26
C VAL A 143 4.53 10.12 -8.73
N CYS A 144 3.27 10.21 -9.12
CA CYS A 144 2.79 9.86 -10.45
C CYS A 144 2.07 11.02 -11.14
N ARG A 145 2.19 11.14 -12.47
CA ARG A 145 1.42 12.05 -13.33
C ARG A 145 1.08 11.38 -14.65
N SER A 146 -0.20 11.38 -15.07
CA SER A 146 -0.63 10.80 -16.35
C SER A 146 -0.01 9.41 -16.63
N ALA A 147 -0.16 8.47 -15.68
CA ALA A 147 0.41 7.11 -15.77
C ALA A 147 1.95 6.99 -15.77
N ARG A 148 2.68 8.07 -15.48
CA ARG A 148 4.15 8.10 -15.43
C ARG A 148 4.66 8.31 -14.01
N VAL A 149 5.75 7.65 -13.68
CA VAL A 149 6.53 7.94 -12.47
C VAL A 149 7.28 9.26 -12.68
N VAL A 150 7.10 10.19 -11.75
CA VAL A 150 7.78 11.49 -11.72
C VAL A 150 8.88 11.50 -10.68
N ASP A 151 8.65 10.86 -9.54
CA ASP A 151 9.60 10.76 -8.44
C ASP A 151 9.38 9.48 -7.63
N VAL A 152 10.40 9.00 -6.94
CA VAL A 152 10.34 7.86 -6.02
C VAL A 152 11.08 8.22 -4.76
N VAL A 153 10.34 8.41 -3.67
CA VAL A 153 10.91 8.82 -2.38
C VAL A 153 10.93 7.64 -1.43
N ARG A 154 12.12 7.27 -0.98
CA ARG A 154 12.34 6.28 0.08
C ARG A 154 12.09 6.92 1.44
N PHE A 155 11.46 6.18 2.34
CA PHE A 155 11.30 6.59 3.73
C PHE A 155 11.34 5.39 4.66
N GLU A 156 11.84 5.61 5.87
CA GLU A 156 12.10 4.56 6.85
C GLU A 156 11.52 4.96 8.21
N SER A 157 11.29 3.97 9.07
CA SER A 157 10.80 4.16 10.45
C SER A 157 11.80 4.90 11.35
N GLU A 158 13.04 5.09 10.93
CA GLU A 158 14.03 5.86 11.70
C GLU A 158 14.01 7.36 11.34
N SER A 159 13.18 7.78 10.38
CA SER A 159 13.06 9.19 9.99
C SER A 159 12.58 10.08 11.15
N PRO A 160 13.12 11.32 11.30
CA PRO A 160 12.62 12.29 12.29
C PRO A 160 11.11 12.54 12.19
N LEU A 161 10.55 12.59 10.98
CA LEU A 161 9.11 12.76 10.74
C LEU A 161 8.28 11.54 11.19
N PHE A 162 8.88 10.33 11.20
CA PHE A 162 8.22 9.15 11.76
C PHE A 162 8.12 9.25 13.29
N GLN A 163 9.15 9.78 13.96
CA GLN A 163 9.15 10.01 15.41
C GLN A 163 8.13 11.08 15.82
N GLU A 164 7.98 12.14 15.02
CA GLU A 164 6.91 13.14 15.19
C GLU A 164 5.52 12.52 15.01
N GLY A 165 5.33 11.70 13.97
CA GLY A 165 4.11 10.95 13.74
C GLY A 165 3.74 10.00 14.89
N ARG A 166 4.74 9.39 15.54
CA ARG A 166 4.55 8.57 16.76
C ARG A 166 4.02 9.38 17.93
N ALA A 167 4.61 10.54 18.20
CA ALA A 167 4.22 11.37 19.33
C ALA A 167 2.75 11.80 19.24
N HIS A 168 2.25 12.10 18.04
CA HIS A 168 0.84 12.46 17.82
C HIS A 168 -0.13 11.29 18.05
N PHE A 169 0.28 10.03 17.83
CA PHE A 169 -0.59 8.86 18.02
C PHE A 169 -0.72 8.45 19.49
N VAL A 170 0.32 8.66 20.30
CA VAL A 170 0.29 8.37 21.75
C VAL A 170 -0.73 9.24 22.50
N HIS A 171 -1.08 10.42 21.96
CA HIS A 171 -2.08 11.31 22.56
C HIS A 171 -3.53 11.03 22.15
N LEU A 172 -3.78 10.06 21.26
CA LEU A 172 -5.12 9.74 20.73
C LEU A 172 -5.66 8.38 21.19
N LEU A 173 -4.99 7.72 22.13
CA LEU A 173 -5.43 6.50 22.82
C LEU A 173 -5.71 6.79 24.29
#